data_AF-A0A2H5ZWU2-F1
#
_entry.id   AF-A0A2H5ZWU2-F1
#
_cell.length_a   1.000
_cell.length_b   1.000
_cell.length_c   1.000
_cell.angle_alpha   90.00
_cell.angle_beta   90.00
_cell.angle_gamma   90.00
#
_symmetry.space_group_name_H-M   'P 1'
#
loop_
_entity.id
_entity.type
_entity.pdbx_description
1 polymer ?
#
loop_
_entity_poly.entity_id
_entity_poly.type
_entity_poly.pdbx_seq_one_letter_code
_entity_poly.pdbx_strand_id
1 'polypeptide(L)'
;MKAVAERYEVELHCPRCGRLTHHLVAPRAAGRSQITCVVCGRGSVADTLHFMEQYMGSFVRRLVAKPFELGEEALHDPRRFLTTLPGRVVTKPFRVAAELRTTLDIVRGTGARRRSERPVPAREFPPPQRTFRLLLSAPLLWAHGALDVLERAARLGYDGVELWAFSLLQEGQDPEAVRGRAAELGMVVTLHALSWDLNPTSRLDTIRQASVAELHRSLELAARVGAEVVALHPGRVTVPYDDGTAYWDTLVGVLRELADHAAELGLRLGVEHMESRQGEYVVQAEQANALVRAVGRPNLGITLDVAHIPWGQDEAEFIRTLEPVVHVHFSDADASRLHLPLGQGRRDLHRCLRALGGFSGCVVLEGFSMSPGDELARWNKGRFEELWQEVAEVGRGSQSPLTPHGR
;
A
#
# COMPACT_ATOMS: atom_id res chain seq x y z
N MET A 1 19.38 25.02 10.44
CA MET A 1 18.49 24.10 9.70
C MET A 1 19.35 23.26 8.78
N LYS A 2 19.42 21.94 8.97
CA LYS A 2 20.29 21.04 8.19
C LYS A 2 19.61 20.70 6.87
N ALA A 3 20.27 21.00 5.74
CA ALA A 3 19.87 20.53 4.43
C ALA A 3 20.05 19.00 4.37
N VAL A 4 18.96 18.30 4.10
CA VAL A 4 18.95 16.87 3.80
C VAL A 4 19.62 16.72 2.43
N ALA A 5 20.67 15.90 2.35
CA ALA A 5 21.22 15.53 1.05
C ALA A 5 20.18 14.64 0.34
N GLU A 6 19.43 15.23 -0.58
CA GLU A 6 18.41 14.51 -1.35
C GLU A 6 19.07 13.40 -2.16
N ARG A 7 18.63 12.17 -1.89
CA ARG A 7 18.92 11.00 -2.68
C ARG A 7 17.70 10.78 -3.57
N TYR A 8 17.92 10.50 -4.84
CA TYR A 8 16.85 10.19 -5.78
C TYR A 8 17.08 8.83 -6.41
N GLU A 9 15.98 8.17 -6.77
CA GLU A 9 16.00 6.81 -7.28
C GLU A 9 15.78 6.82 -8.79
N VAL A 10 16.56 6.02 -9.50
CA VAL A 10 16.53 5.92 -10.97
C VAL A 10 16.56 4.45 -11.38
N GLU A 11 15.86 4.10 -12.44
CA GLU A 11 15.86 2.75 -12.98
C GLU A 11 16.99 2.58 -14.00
N LEU A 12 17.95 1.70 -13.72
CA LEU A 12 19.10 1.44 -14.60
C LEU A 12 19.36 -0.06 -14.71
N HIS A 13 19.96 -0.50 -15.82
CA HIS A 13 20.41 -1.88 -15.97
C HIS A 13 21.64 -2.14 -15.09
N CYS A 14 21.54 -3.06 -14.13
CA CYS A 14 22.66 -3.43 -13.28
C CYS A 14 23.50 -4.54 -13.95
N PRO A 15 24.78 -4.32 -14.28
CA PRO A 15 25.62 -5.33 -14.90
C PRO A 15 25.92 -6.53 -13.98
N ARG A 16 25.70 -6.40 -12.67
CA ARG A 16 25.83 -7.52 -11.72
C ARG A 16 24.53 -8.32 -11.57
N CYS A 17 23.38 -7.66 -11.62
CA CYS A 17 22.09 -8.35 -11.57
C CYS A 17 21.65 -8.87 -12.95
N GLY A 18 22.26 -8.39 -14.03
CA GLY A 18 21.90 -8.75 -15.41
C GLY A 18 20.50 -8.29 -15.82
N ARG A 19 19.92 -7.30 -15.12
CA ARG A 19 18.54 -6.83 -15.33
C ARG A 19 18.37 -5.35 -14.95
N LEU A 20 17.27 -4.74 -15.40
CA LEU A 20 16.82 -3.42 -14.95
C LEU A 20 16.45 -3.46 -13.47
N THR A 21 17.01 -2.54 -12.70
CA THR A 21 16.77 -2.41 -11.26
C THR A 21 16.84 -0.95 -10.84
N HIS A 22 16.18 -0.60 -9.75
CA HIS A 22 16.36 0.72 -9.16
C HIS A 22 17.77 0.91 -8.60
N HIS A 23 18.28 2.12 -8.73
CA HIS A 23 19.56 2.56 -8.20
C HIS A 23 19.35 3.86 -7.42
N LEU A 24 19.94 3.91 -6.24
CA LEU A 24 20.01 5.11 -5.43
C LEU A 24 21.16 5.97 -5.92
N VAL A 25 20.85 7.19 -6.34
CA VAL A 25 21.83 8.20 -6.72
C VAL A 25 22.01 9.16 -5.55
N ALA A 26 23.22 9.13 -5.00
CA ALA A 26 23.63 10.04 -3.94
C ALA A 26 24.71 10.99 -4.50
N PRO A 27 24.44 12.30 -4.60
CA PRO A 27 25.45 13.27 -5.00
C PRO A 27 26.69 13.19 -4.09
N ARG A 28 27.87 13.24 -4.69
CA ARG A 28 29.17 13.35 -4.02
C ARG A 28 29.80 14.71 -4.32
N ALA A 29 30.80 15.07 -3.52
CA ALA A 29 31.58 16.27 -3.76
C ALA A 29 32.26 16.24 -5.15
N ALA A 30 32.52 17.42 -5.72
CA ALA A 30 33.18 17.61 -7.01
C ALA A 30 32.42 17.06 -8.24
N GLY A 31 31.10 17.24 -8.29
CA GLY A 31 30.31 16.96 -9.50
C GLY A 31 30.17 15.49 -9.85
N ARG A 32 30.38 14.58 -8.88
CA ARG A 32 30.23 13.14 -9.05
C ARG A 32 29.02 12.64 -8.29
N SER A 33 28.43 11.54 -8.73
CA SER A 33 27.33 10.87 -8.03
C SER A 33 27.68 9.41 -7.78
N GLN A 34 27.35 8.93 -6.59
CA GLN A 34 27.44 7.51 -6.24
C GLN A 34 26.11 6.85 -6.60
N ILE A 35 26.15 5.92 -7.55
CA ILE A 35 25.00 5.18 -8.05
C ILE A 35 25.07 3.79 -7.44
N THR A 36 24.11 3.43 -6.61
CA THR A 36 24.11 2.15 -5.89
C THR A 36 22.89 1.33 -6.28
N CYS A 37 23.11 0.14 -6.85
CA CYS A 37 22.01 -0.78 -7.13
C CYS A 37 21.33 -1.16 -5.81
N VAL A 38 20.01 -0.96 -5.71
CA VAL A 38 19.28 -1.28 -4.48
C VAL A 38 19.17 -2.79 -4.24
N VAL A 39 19.34 -3.59 -5.30
CA VAL A 39 19.23 -5.06 -5.26
C VAL A 39 20.55 -5.72 -4.86
N CYS A 40 21.66 -5.43 -5.55
CA CYS A 40 22.95 -6.09 -5.28
C CYS A 40 23.92 -5.26 -4.43
N GLY A 41 23.54 -4.03 -4.05
CA GLY A 41 24.36 -3.11 -3.26
C GLY A 41 25.62 -2.61 -3.96
N ARG A 42 25.84 -2.96 -5.24
CA ARG A 42 27.03 -2.52 -5.98
C ARG A 42 26.91 -1.04 -6.30
N GLY A 43 27.88 -0.28 -5.81
CA GLY A 43 28.04 1.14 -6.10
C GLY A 43 29.04 1.39 -7.22
N SER A 44 28.73 2.29 -8.14
CA SER A 44 29.69 2.93 -9.04
C SER A 44 29.68 4.45 -8.78
N VAL A 45 30.77 5.12 -9.16
CA VAL A 45 30.85 6.59 -9.10
C VAL A 45 30.90 7.09 -10.53
N ALA A 46 29.95 7.95 -10.90
CA ALA A 46 29.88 8.56 -12.22
C ALA A 46 29.96 10.08 -12.11
N ASP A 47 30.40 10.74 -13.17
CA ASP A 47 30.27 12.19 -13.30
C ASP A 47 28.78 12.55 -13.46
N THR A 48 28.29 13.48 -12.65
CA THR A 48 26.86 13.81 -12.57
C THR A 48 26.34 14.41 -13.88
N LEU A 49 27.14 15.22 -14.58
CA LEU A 49 26.72 15.83 -15.86
C LEU A 49 26.64 14.78 -16.96
N HIS A 50 27.68 13.95 -17.07
CA HIS A 50 27.70 12.87 -18.06
C HIS A 50 26.60 11.82 -17.81
N PHE A 51 26.32 11.53 -16.54
CA PHE A 51 25.23 10.63 -16.15
C PHE A 51 23.85 11.19 -16.53
N MET A 52 23.60 12.48 -16.29
CA MET A 52 22.35 13.14 -16.63
C MET A 52 22.13 13.22 -18.15
N GLU A 53 23.17 13.48 -18.94
CA GLU A 53 23.10 13.47 -20.41
C GLU A 53 22.64 12.11 -20.96
N GLN A 54 23.20 11.01 -20.44
CA GLN A 54 22.79 9.66 -20.85
C GLN A 54 21.37 9.30 -20.38
N TYR A 55 20.99 9.73 -19.17
CA TYR A 55 19.65 9.51 -18.62
C TYR A 55 18.58 10.28 -19.42
N MET A 56 18.82 11.55 -19.74
CA MET A 56 17.89 12.37 -20.55
C MET A 56 17.65 11.75 -21.93
N GLY A 57 18.66 11.15 -22.56
CA GLY A 57 18.49 10.44 -23.83
C GLY A 57 17.51 9.25 -23.76
N SER A 58 17.45 8.56 -22.62
CA SER A 58 16.52 7.44 -22.39
C SER A 58 15.10 7.90 -22.01
N PHE A 59 15.00 9.02 -21.27
CA PHE A 59 13.75 9.61 -20.83
C PHE A 59 12.99 10.25 -22.01
N VAL A 60 13.71 10.94 -22.90
CA VAL A 60 13.14 11.50 -24.14
C VAL A 60 12.61 10.40 -25.05
N ARG A 61 13.29 9.25 -25.17
CA ARG A 61 12.77 8.10 -25.94
C ARG A 61 11.49 7.49 -25.35
N ARG A 62 11.33 7.47 -24.02
CA ARG A 62 10.10 7.00 -23.35
C ARG A 62 8.94 7.98 -23.53
N LEU A 63 9.22 9.29 -23.60
CA LEU A 63 8.23 10.33 -23.89
C LEU A 63 7.74 10.29 -25.35
N VAL A 64 8.60 9.92 -26.29
CA VAL A 64 8.27 9.83 -27.73
C VAL A 64 7.49 8.54 -28.07
N ALA A 65 7.44 7.54 -27.19
CA ALA A 65 6.85 6.23 -27.45
C ALA A 65 5.34 6.07 -27.13
N LYS A 66 4.60 7.15 -26.82
CA LYS A 66 3.12 7.12 -26.75
C LYS A 66 2.51 8.10 -27.77
N PRO A 67 1.49 7.69 -28.55
CA PRO A 67 1.12 8.41 -29.75
C PRO A 67 0.11 9.51 -29.42
N PHE A 68 0.60 10.75 -29.39
CA PHE A 68 -0.21 11.88 -29.81
C PHE A 68 0.51 12.50 -30.99
N GLU A 69 -0.19 12.65 -32.11
CA GLU A 69 0.28 13.19 -33.37
C GLU A 69 1.08 14.50 -33.14
N LEU A 70 2.40 14.37 -33.09
CA LEU A 70 3.34 15.48 -33.06
C LEU A 70 4.19 15.32 -34.31
N GLY A 71 3.81 16.07 -35.34
CA GLY A 71 4.43 16.04 -36.65
C GLY A 71 5.92 16.38 -36.62
N GLU A 72 6.58 16.09 -37.74
CA GLU A 72 8.04 16.18 -38.00
C GLU A 72 8.75 17.46 -37.53
N GLU A 73 8.00 18.52 -37.22
CA GLU A 73 8.48 19.81 -36.70
C GLU A 73 9.20 19.71 -35.34
N ALA A 74 8.75 18.82 -34.44
CA ALA A 74 9.35 18.65 -33.11
C ALA A 74 10.77 18.02 -33.17
N LEU A 75 11.06 17.30 -34.25
CA LEU A 75 12.36 16.65 -34.47
C LEU A 75 13.38 17.58 -35.14
N HIS A 76 12.92 18.59 -35.88
CA HIS A 76 13.79 19.46 -36.68
C HIS A 76 14.06 20.84 -36.05
N ASP A 77 13.10 21.42 -35.31
CA ASP A 77 13.29 22.73 -34.66
C ASP A 77 12.56 22.84 -33.30
N PRO A 78 13.16 22.31 -32.22
CA PRO A 78 12.53 22.29 -30.89
C PRO A 78 12.34 23.68 -30.28
N ARG A 79 13.09 24.70 -30.72
CA ARG A 79 12.96 26.07 -30.19
C ARG A 79 11.74 26.77 -30.76
N ARG A 80 11.48 26.59 -32.06
CA ARG A 80 10.32 27.20 -32.72
C ARG A 80 9.00 26.56 -32.27
N PHE A 81 8.98 25.24 -32.08
CA PHE A 81 7.84 24.51 -31.54
C PHE A 81 7.38 25.02 -30.16
N LEU A 82 8.34 25.30 -29.26
CA LEU A 82 8.03 25.86 -27.94
C LEU A 82 7.40 27.26 -28.00
N THR A 83 7.62 28.00 -29.08
CA THR A 83 7.10 29.38 -29.26
C THR A 83 5.75 29.46 -29.98
N THR A 84 5.29 28.37 -30.61
CA THR A 84 4.02 28.33 -31.37
C THR A 84 2.87 27.63 -30.64
N LEU A 85 3.13 27.07 -29.45
CA LEU A 85 2.10 26.46 -28.61
C LEU A 85 1.08 27.52 -28.14
N PRO A 86 -0.23 27.38 -28.47
CA PRO A 86 -1.25 28.33 -28.04
C PRO A 86 -1.33 28.39 -26.51
N GLY A 87 -1.41 29.61 -25.96
CA GLY A 87 -1.31 29.92 -24.53
C GLY A 87 -2.40 29.36 -23.59
N ARG A 88 -3.12 28.31 -23.97
CA ARG A 88 -4.05 27.56 -23.10
C ARG A 88 -3.57 26.15 -22.71
N VAL A 89 -2.33 25.78 -23.04
CA VAL A 89 -1.65 24.57 -22.51
C VAL A 89 -0.56 24.95 -21.51
N VAL A 90 -0.84 25.92 -20.64
CA VAL A 90 0.08 26.37 -19.58
C VAL A 90 -0.66 26.48 -18.27
N THR A 91 -0.85 25.35 -17.59
CA THR A 91 -1.11 25.32 -16.15
C THR A 91 -0.10 24.41 -15.47
N LYS A 92 1.13 24.94 -15.30
CA LYS A 92 2.09 24.77 -14.17
C LYS A 92 3.58 24.86 -14.59
N PRO A 93 4.11 26.03 -15.01
CA PRO A 93 5.56 26.23 -15.06
C PRO A 93 6.15 26.71 -13.71
N PHE A 94 5.31 27.10 -12.74
CA PHE A 94 5.78 27.71 -11.49
C PHE A 94 6.41 26.73 -10.48
N ARG A 95 6.11 25.42 -10.59
CA ARG A 95 6.66 24.41 -9.68
C ARG A 95 8.13 24.06 -10.00
N VAL A 96 8.48 24.08 -11.29
CA VAL A 96 9.84 23.81 -11.79
C VAL A 96 10.78 25.01 -11.53
N ALA A 97 10.27 26.24 -11.64
CA ALA A 97 11.07 27.44 -11.38
C ALA A 97 11.43 27.61 -9.89
N ALA A 98 10.55 27.16 -8.98
CA ALA A 98 10.83 27.15 -7.55
C ALA A 98 11.97 26.16 -7.21
N GLU A 99 11.95 24.95 -7.79
CA GLU A 99 12.99 23.93 -7.61
C GLU A 99 14.36 24.38 -8.17
N LEU A 100 14.37 25.10 -9.30
CA LEU A 100 15.61 25.63 -9.91
C LEU A 100 16.27 26.73 -9.08
N ARG A 101 15.48 27.55 -8.37
CA ARG A 101 16.01 28.65 -7.55
C ARG A 101 16.62 28.13 -6.25
N THR A 102 15.98 27.16 -5.61
CA THR A 102 16.52 26.47 -4.42
C THR A 102 17.82 25.73 -4.75
N THR A 103 17.93 25.20 -5.97
CA THR A 103 19.16 24.55 -6.47
C THR A 103 20.31 25.54 -6.68
N LEU A 104 20.03 26.77 -7.11
CA LEU A 104 21.06 27.80 -7.33
C LEU A 104 21.63 28.39 -6.04
N ASP A 105 20.85 28.45 -4.96
CA ASP A 105 21.34 28.95 -3.66
C ASP A 105 22.28 27.94 -2.97
N ILE A 106 22.12 26.64 -3.24
CA ILE A 106 22.99 25.56 -2.75
C ILE A 106 24.39 25.63 -3.37
N VAL A 107 24.51 26.10 -4.62
CA VAL A 107 25.79 26.27 -5.34
C VAL A 107 26.68 27.32 -4.67
N ARG A 108 26.12 28.26 -3.89
CA ARG A 108 26.87 29.39 -3.31
C ARG A 108 27.55 29.11 -1.97
N GLY A 109 27.52 27.85 -1.50
CA GLY A 109 28.54 27.30 -0.60
C GLY A 109 28.68 27.94 0.77
N THR A 110 27.80 27.62 1.71
CA THR A 110 28.08 27.76 3.15
C THR A 110 27.43 26.61 3.96
N GLY A 111 28.23 25.78 4.66
CA GLY A 111 27.72 24.97 5.78
C GLY A 111 28.22 23.52 5.95
N ALA A 112 29.32 23.36 6.69
CA ALA A 112 29.79 22.28 7.59
C ALA A 112 29.27 20.81 7.49
N ARG A 113 30.23 19.88 7.42
CA ARG A 113 30.12 18.39 7.45
C ARG A 113 29.48 17.82 8.72
N ARG A 114 28.62 16.79 8.59
CA ARG A 114 28.26 15.86 9.69
C ARG A 114 28.40 14.39 9.26
N ARG A 115 28.95 13.56 10.15
CA ARG A 115 29.16 12.10 9.98
C ARG A 115 27.83 11.34 10.10
N SER A 116 27.64 10.30 9.28
CA SER A 116 26.49 9.36 9.31
C SER A 116 26.79 8.17 10.23
N GLU A 117 25.86 7.84 11.13
CA GLU A 117 25.90 6.60 11.92
C GLU A 117 25.32 5.41 11.12
N ARG A 118 25.82 4.21 11.41
CA ARG A 118 25.38 2.94 10.81
C ARG A 118 24.06 2.47 11.45
N PRO A 119 23.19 1.74 10.72
CA PRO A 119 21.99 1.14 11.29
C PRO A 119 22.37 0.14 12.40
N VAL A 120 21.68 0.24 13.53
CA VAL A 120 21.81 -0.67 14.65
C VAL A 120 20.93 -1.89 14.37
N PRO A 121 21.42 -3.13 14.54
CA PRO A 121 20.58 -4.33 14.41
C PRO A 121 19.43 -4.29 15.42
N ALA A 122 18.24 -4.67 14.97
CA ALA A 122 17.04 -4.75 15.79
C ALA A 122 17.30 -5.66 17.00
N ARG A 123 16.89 -5.21 18.19
CA ARG A 123 16.96 -6.03 19.41
C ARG A 123 15.89 -7.11 19.32
N GLU A 124 16.26 -8.37 19.54
CA GLU A 124 15.30 -9.47 19.67
C GLU A 124 14.65 -9.40 21.06
N PHE A 125 13.41 -8.92 21.12
CA PHE A 125 12.52 -9.09 22.25
C PHE A 125 11.36 -10.00 21.83
N PRO A 126 10.88 -10.90 22.70
CA PRO A 126 9.66 -11.65 22.41
C PRO A 126 8.51 -10.64 22.19
N PRO A 127 7.68 -10.81 21.15
CA PRO A 127 6.62 -9.86 20.86
C PRO A 127 5.67 -9.76 22.06
N PRO A 128 5.26 -8.55 22.48
CA PRO A 128 4.28 -8.40 23.54
C PRO A 128 2.98 -9.12 23.14
N GLN A 129 2.28 -9.72 24.12
CA GLN A 129 1.00 -10.39 23.86
C GLN A 129 0.06 -9.45 23.08
N ARG A 130 -0.40 -9.92 21.92
CA ARG A 130 -1.38 -9.26 21.06
C ARG A 130 -2.70 -10.01 21.15
N THR A 131 -3.80 -9.28 21.04
CA THR A 131 -5.16 -9.84 20.97
C THR A 131 -5.56 -10.22 19.55
N PHE A 132 -4.86 -9.70 18.54
CA PHE A 132 -5.08 -9.96 17.12
C PHE A 132 -3.96 -10.82 16.52
N ARG A 133 -4.24 -11.42 15.36
CA ARG A 133 -3.29 -12.17 14.53
C ARG A 133 -2.66 -11.23 13.50
N LEU A 134 -1.35 -11.31 13.30
CA LEU A 134 -0.63 -10.51 12.31
C LEU A 134 -0.36 -11.31 11.04
N LEU A 135 -0.90 -10.86 9.92
CA LEU A 135 -0.88 -11.55 8.64
C LEU A 135 0.01 -10.83 7.62
N LEU A 136 0.55 -11.59 6.67
CA LEU A 136 1.26 -11.08 5.50
C LEU A 136 0.31 -10.98 4.31
N SER A 137 0.21 -9.82 3.65
CA SER A 137 -0.52 -9.68 2.39
C SER A 137 0.28 -10.27 1.22
N ALA A 138 -0.32 -11.15 0.41
CA ALA A 138 0.34 -11.81 -0.73
C ALA A 138 1.00 -10.85 -1.74
N PRO A 139 0.45 -9.65 -2.04
CA PRO A 139 1.13 -8.58 -2.78
C PRO A 139 2.56 -8.21 -2.33
N LEU A 140 2.93 -8.43 -1.06
CA LEU A 140 4.31 -8.25 -0.59
C LEU A 140 5.30 -9.27 -1.19
N LEU A 141 4.77 -10.35 -1.75
CA LEU A 141 5.49 -11.49 -2.32
C LEU A 141 4.93 -11.84 -3.72
N TRP A 142 4.59 -10.83 -4.52
CA TRP A 142 3.89 -10.98 -5.81
C TRP A 142 4.57 -11.93 -6.81
N ALA A 143 5.88 -12.13 -6.70
CA ALA A 143 6.64 -13.03 -7.55
C ALA A 143 6.50 -14.52 -7.17
N HIS A 144 5.75 -14.84 -6.11
CA HIS A 144 5.68 -16.17 -5.51
C HIS A 144 4.24 -16.67 -5.47
N GLY A 145 4.09 -17.98 -5.65
CA GLY A 145 2.80 -18.61 -5.52
C GLY A 145 2.34 -18.84 -4.09
N ALA A 146 1.05 -19.09 -3.89
CA ALA A 146 0.44 -19.10 -2.55
C ALA A 146 1.12 -20.08 -1.57
N LEU A 147 1.57 -21.25 -2.03
CA LEU A 147 2.33 -22.18 -1.20
C LEU A 147 3.68 -21.60 -0.72
N ASP A 148 4.44 -20.93 -1.57
CA ASP A 148 5.71 -20.29 -1.15
C ASP A 148 5.45 -19.06 -0.28
N VAL A 149 4.36 -18.33 -0.53
CA VAL A 149 3.90 -17.23 0.34
C VAL A 149 3.64 -17.73 1.76
N LEU A 150 2.94 -18.87 1.92
CA LEU A 150 2.71 -19.51 3.22
C LEU A 150 4.04 -19.87 3.93
N GLU A 151 4.94 -20.56 3.22
CA GLU A 151 6.22 -20.98 3.80
C GLU A 151 7.09 -19.81 4.25
N ARG A 152 7.12 -18.73 3.44
CA ARG A 152 7.86 -17.51 3.77
C ARG A 152 7.22 -16.78 4.93
N ALA A 153 5.90 -16.65 4.96
CA ALA A 153 5.19 -16.00 6.05
C ALA A 153 5.44 -16.73 7.38
N ALA A 154 5.37 -18.07 7.39
CA ALA A 154 5.71 -18.90 8.55
C ALA A 154 7.17 -18.70 9.00
N ARG A 155 8.13 -18.72 8.05
CA ARG A 155 9.56 -18.47 8.34
C ARG A 155 9.82 -17.07 8.91
N LEU A 156 9.03 -16.07 8.51
CA LEU A 156 9.11 -14.69 8.99
C LEU A 156 8.36 -14.47 10.31
N GLY A 157 7.65 -15.47 10.83
CA GLY A 157 6.92 -15.40 12.10
C GLY A 157 5.62 -14.61 12.01
N TYR A 158 4.95 -14.62 10.85
CA TYR A 158 3.55 -14.20 10.75
C TYR A 158 2.61 -15.29 11.24
N ASP A 159 1.45 -14.88 11.76
CA ASP A 159 0.42 -15.79 12.25
C ASP A 159 -0.47 -16.33 11.11
N GLY A 160 -0.40 -15.69 9.93
CA GLY A 160 -1.21 -16.05 8.78
C GLY A 160 -0.84 -15.27 7.52
N VAL A 161 -1.64 -15.47 6.48
CA VAL A 161 -1.54 -14.76 5.21
C VAL A 161 -2.91 -14.25 4.77
N GLU A 162 -2.91 -13.10 4.12
CA GLU A 162 -4.01 -12.72 3.25
C GLU A 162 -3.62 -13.05 1.81
N LEU A 163 -4.30 -14.02 1.23
CA LEU A 163 -4.14 -14.37 -0.18
C LEU A 163 -5.00 -13.44 -1.03
N TRP A 164 -4.60 -13.22 -2.29
CA TRP A 164 -5.46 -12.55 -3.25
C TRP A 164 -6.08 -13.58 -4.18
N ALA A 165 -7.41 -13.53 -4.34
CA ALA A 165 -8.15 -14.36 -5.28
C ALA A 165 -7.53 -14.32 -6.69
N PHE A 166 -7.03 -13.16 -7.13
CA PHE A 166 -6.38 -13.01 -8.42
C PHE A 166 -5.16 -13.95 -8.58
N SER A 167 -4.24 -13.95 -7.60
CA SER A 167 -3.03 -14.77 -7.64
C SER A 167 -3.35 -16.26 -7.71
N LEU A 168 -4.29 -16.72 -6.88
CA LEU A 168 -4.74 -18.11 -6.87
C LEU A 168 -5.34 -18.55 -8.21
N LEU A 169 -6.14 -17.69 -8.85
CA LEU A 169 -6.76 -17.99 -10.14
C LEU A 169 -5.74 -17.99 -11.30
N GLN A 170 -4.76 -17.09 -11.27
CA GLN A 170 -3.72 -17.01 -12.32
C GLN A 170 -2.76 -18.20 -12.27
N GLU A 171 -2.35 -18.61 -11.07
CA GLU A 171 -1.39 -19.70 -10.90
C GLU A 171 -2.02 -21.08 -11.09
N GLY A 172 -3.34 -21.18 -10.94
CA GLY A 172 -4.06 -22.45 -10.98
C GLY A 172 -3.66 -23.39 -9.85
N GLN A 173 -3.17 -22.86 -8.72
CA GLN A 173 -2.86 -23.68 -7.53
C GLN A 173 -4.13 -24.34 -7.01
N ASP A 174 -4.03 -25.59 -6.59
CA ASP A 174 -5.14 -26.30 -5.96
C ASP A 174 -5.47 -25.67 -4.59
N PRO A 175 -6.66 -25.08 -4.41
CA PRO A 175 -7.08 -24.48 -3.14
C PRO A 175 -7.02 -25.43 -1.94
N GLU A 176 -7.29 -26.73 -2.15
CA GLU A 176 -7.24 -27.71 -1.05
C GLU A 176 -5.81 -27.99 -0.60
N ALA A 177 -4.85 -27.96 -1.54
CA ALA A 177 -3.43 -28.04 -1.22
C ALA A 177 -2.96 -26.81 -0.42
N VAL A 178 -3.43 -25.62 -0.78
CA VAL A 178 -3.16 -24.37 -0.03
C VAL A 178 -3.73 -24.48 1.39
N ARG A 179 -4.98 -24.93 1.53
CA ARG A 179 -5.62 -25.15 2.83
C ARG A 179 -4.86 -26.16 3.68
N GLY A 180 -4.51 -27.31 3.11
CA GLY A 180 -3.73 -28.36 3.79
C GLY A 180 -2.39 -27.83 4.28
N ARG A 181 -1.67 -27.08 3.43
CA ARG A 181 -0.37 -26.50 3.79
C ARG A 181 -0.49 -25.44 4.87
N ALA A 182 -1.50 -24.57 4.81
CA ALA A 182 -1.76 -23.59 5.86
C ALA A 182 -2.03 -24.26 7.21
N ALA A 183 -2.83 -25.34 7.22
CA ALA A 183 -3.09 -26.12 8.43
C ALA A 183 -1.84 -26.78 9.01
N GLU A 184 -0.98 -27.37 8.17
CA GLU A 184 0.31 -27.94 8.59
C GLU A 184 1.24 -26.91 9.23
N LEU A 185 1.24 -25.69 8.70
CA LEU A 185 2.06 -24.58 9.20
C LEU A 185 1.41 -23.84 10.38
N GLY A 186 0.16 -24.17 10.73
CA GLY A 186 -0.61 -23.48 11.76
C GLY A 186 -0.96 -22.03 11.40
N MET A 187 -1.07 -21.72 10.10
CA MET A 187 -1.34 -20.37 9.60
C MET A 187 -2.83 -20.09 9.43
N VAL A 188 -3.25 -18.90 9.81
CA VAL A 188 -4.58 -18.36 9.45
C VAL A 188 -4.58 -17.86 8.02
N VAL A 189 -5.69 -18.05 7.31
CA VAL A 189 -5.88 -17.56 5.95
C VAL A 189 -7.05 -16.55 5.93
N THR A 190 -6.83 -15.40 5.31
CA THR A 190 -7.90 -14.52 4.83
C THR A 190 -7.76 -14.35 3.32
N LEU A 191 -8.82 -13.87 2.66
CA LEU A 191 -8.80 -13.67 1.22
C LEU A 191 -9.18 -12.23 0.87
N HIS A 192 -8.33 -11.54 0.13
CA HIS A 192 -8.74 -10.37 -0.63
C HIS A 192 -9.48 -10.85 -1.89
N ALA A 193 -10.72 -10.41 -2.09
CA ALA A 193 -11.49 -10.80 -3.28
C ALA A 193 -10.91 -10.18 -4.55
N LEU A 194 -11.42 -10.61 -5.71
CA LEU A 194 -11.16 -9.93 -6.96
C LEU A 194 -11.64 -8.47 -6.88
N SER A 195 -10.80 -7.53 -7.28
CA SER A 195 -11.10 -6.10 -7.26
C SER A 195 -10.68 -5.39 -8.54
N TRP A 196 -9.63 -5.86 -9.21
CA TRP A 196 -9.21 -5.37 -10.53
C TRP A 196 -10.22 -5.72 -11.60
N ASP A 197 -10.43 -4.78 -12.53
CA ASP A 197 -11.39 -4.83 -13.64
C ASP A 197 -12.88 -4.98 -13.25
N LEU A 198 -13.20 -5.05 -11.95
CA LEU A 198 -14.57 -5.19 -11.47
C LEU A 198 -15.18 -3.83 -11.11
N ASN A 199 -16.50 -3.74 -11.29
CA ASN A 199 -17.33 -2.71 -10.69
C ASN A 199 -18.70 -3.30 -10.31
N PRO A 200 -18.88 -3.82 -9.07
CA PRO A 200 -20.14 -4.43 -8.62
C PRO A 200 -21.32 -3.46 -8.59
N THR A 201 -21.08 -2.17 -8.79
CA THR A 201 -22.12 -1.14 -8.85
C THR A 201 -22.23 -0.50 -10.23
N SER A 202 -21.65 -1.09 -11.27
CA SER A 202 -21.71 -0.57 -12.63
C SER A 202 -23.15 -0.24 -13.07
N ARG A 203 -23.31 0.88 -13.78
CA ARG A 203 -24.58 1.29 -14.42
C ARG A 203 -24.96 0.40 -15.60
N LEU A 204 -23.99 -0.34 -16.15
CA LEU A 204 -24.23 -1.34 -17.17
C LEU A 204 -24.50 -2.68 -16.50
N ASP A 205 -25.73 -3.16 -16.61
CA ASP A 205 -26.20 -4.37 -15.93
C ASP A 205 -25.33 -5.60 -16.22
N THR A 206 -24.86 -5.76 -17.46
CA THR A 206 -23.98 -6.89 -17.84
C THR A 206 -22.63 -6.85 -17.14
N ILE A 207 -22.02 -5.66 -17.01
CA ILE A 207 -20.75 -5.48 -16.29
C ILE A 207 -20.95 -5.68 -14.79
N ARG A 208 -22.08 -5.18 -14.26
CA ARG A 208 -22.43 -5.37 -12.86
C ARG A 208 -22.59 -6.84 -12.52
N GLN A 209 -23.40 -7.57 -13.29
CA GLN A 209 -23.65 -9.01 -13.11
C GLN A 209 -22.35 -9.81 -13.22
N ALA A 210 -21.50 -9.52 -14.22
CA ALA A 210 -20.20 -10.19 -14.34
C ALA A 210 -19.29 -9.91 -13.13
N SER A 211 -19.27 -8.66 -12.64
CA SER A 211 -18.49 -8.30 -11.45
C SER A 211 -18.97 -9.04 -10.20
N VAL A 212 -20.29 -9.09 -9.98
CA VAL A 212 -20.88 -9.81 -8.86
C VAL A 212 -20.58 -11.31 -8.96
N ALA A 213 -20.71 -11.92 -10.15
CA ALA A 213 -20.39 -13.33 -10.36
C ALA A 213 -18.93 -13.67 -10.00
N GLU A 214 -17.96 -12.83 -10.37
CA GLU A 214 -16.54 -13.03 -9.98
C GLU A 214 -16.31 -12.83 -8.47
N LEU A 215 -17.13 -12.00 -7.80
CA LEU A 215 -17.12 -11.92 -6.33
C LEU A 215 -17.68 -13.20 -5.69
N HIS A 216 -18.76 -13.79 -6.21
CA HIS A 216 -19.25 -15.10 -5.75
C HIS A 216 -18.16 -16.19 -5.92
N ARG A 217 -17.47 -16.19 -7.06
CA ARG A 217 -16.33 -17.09 -7.29
C ARG A 217 -15.19 -16.86 -6.28
N SER A 218 -14.95 -15.62 -5.87
CA SER A 218 -13.99 -15.31 -4.80
C SER A 218 -14.42 -15.91 -3.46
N LEU A 219 -15.72 -15.92 -3.14
CA LEU A 219 -16.25 -16.55 -1.93
C LEU A 219 -16.10 -18.08 -1.96
N GLU A 220 -16.42 -18.72 -3.08
CA GLU A 220 -16.21 -20.17 -3.26
C GLU A 220 -14.73 -20.54 -3.11
N LEU A 221 -13.83 -19.74 -3.69
CA LEU A 221 -12.40 -19.91 -3.54
C LEU A 221 -11.95 -19.74 -2.09
N ALA A 222 -12.47 -18.72 -1.39
CA ALA A 222 -12.20 -18.46 0.02
C ALA A 222 -12.57 -19.67 0.89
N ALA A 223 -13.75 -20.25 0.67
CA ALA A 223 -14.20 -21.44 1.39
C ALA A 223 -13.25 -22.64 1.19
N ARG A 224 -12.79 -22.85 -0.05
CA ARG A 224 -11.89 -23.96 -0.40
C ARG A 224 -10.48 -23.80 0.17
N VAL A 225 -9.94 -22.58 0.19
CA VAL A 225 -8.63 -22.32 0.86
C VAL A 225 -8.75 -22.29 2.40
N GLY A 226 -9.97 -22.34 2.95
CA GLY A 226 -10.22 -22.28 4.38
C GLY A 226 -10.05 -20.88 4.98
N ALA A 227 -10.35 -19.83 4.21
CA ALA A 227 -10.27 -18.46 4.69
C ALA A 227 -11.35 -18.15 5.73
N GLU A 228 -11.01 -17.38 6.77
CA GLU A 228 -11.97 -16.96 7.81
C GLU A 228 -12.75 -15.69 7.41
N VAL A 229 -12.10 -14.80 6.67
CA VAL A 229 -12.63 -13.48 6.27
C VAL A 229 -12.31 -13.19 4.81
N VAL A 230 -13.25 -12.59 4.09
CA VAL A 230 -13.07 -12.06 2.74
C VAL A 230 -13.19 -10.53 2.72
N ALA A 231 -12.13 -9.84 2.29
CA ALA A 231 -12.13 -8.40 2.07
C ALA A 231 -12.69 -8.05 0.67
N LEU A 232 -13.58 -7.06 0.60
CA LEU A 232 -14.31 -6.66 -0.61
C LEU A 232 -14.24 -5.14 -0.82
N HIS A 233 -14.13 -4.71 -2.09
CA HIS A 233 -14.27 -3.30 -2.45
C HIS A 233 -15.74 -2.96 -2.77
N PRO A 234 -16.23 -1.75 -2.42
CA PRO A 234 -17.62 -1.32 -2.59
C PRO A 234 -17.98 -0.92 -4.04
N GLY A 235 -17.06 -1.01 -4.99
CA GLY A 235 -17.27 -0.52 -6.36
C GLY A 235 -17.04 0.99 -6.50
N ARG A 236 -17.28 1.53 -7.70
CA ARG A 236 -16.85 2.89 -8.07
C ARG A 236 -17.89 3.63 -8.92
N VAL A 237 -17.98 4.94 -8.72
CA VAL A 237 -18.69 5.85 -9.64
C VAL A 237 -17.84 6.05 -10.88
N THR A 238 -18.38 5.69 -12.04
CA THR A 238 -17.67 5.78 -13.33
C THR A 238 -18.35 6.69 -14.35
N VAL A 239 -19.62 7.04 -14.14
CA VAL A 239 -20.38 7.91 -15.05
C VAL A 239 -20.24 9.36 -14.62
N PRO A 240 -19.91 10.30 -15.55
CA PRO A 240 -19.87 11.73 -15.23
C PRO A 240 -21.21 12.23 -14.66
N TYR A 241 -21.13 13.15 -13.70
CA TYR A 241 -22.28 13.78 -13.02
C TYR A 241 -23.07 12.91 -12.04
N ASP A 242 -22.83 11.60 -11.98
CA ASP A 242 -23.31 10.82 -10.85
C ASP A 242 -22.46 11.09 -9.60
N ASP A 243 -23.04 10.79 -8.42
CA ASP A 243 -22.32 10.65 -7.16
C ASP A 243 -22.64 9.30 -6.49
N GLY A 244 -22.06 9.04 -5.33
CA GLY A 244 -22.28 7.78 -4.61
C GLY A 244 -23.75 7.48 -4.27
N THR A 245 -24.62 8.49 -4.19
CA THR A 245 -26.04 8.27 -3.87
C THR A 245 -26.75 7.52 -4.99
N ALA A 246 -26.36 7.74 -6.25
CA ALA A 246 -26.92 7.04 -7.40
C ALA A 246 -26.55 5.53 -7.46
N TYR A 247 -25.53 5.12 -6.70
CA TYR A 247 -25.01 3.75 -6.65
C TYR A 247 -25.37 3.03 -5.35
N TRP A 248 -25.84 3.77 -4.34
CA TRP A 248 -26.02 3.29 -2.97
C TRP A 248 -26.93 2.07 -2.87
N ASP A 249 -28.13 2.13 -3.44
CA ASP A 249 -29.09 1.02 -3.36
C ASP A 249 -28.58 -0.24 -4.07
N THR A 250 -27.82 -0.05 -5.16
CA THR A 250 -27.16 -1.16 -5.87
C THR A 250 -26.08 -1.78 -5.00
N LEU A 251 -25.24 -0.96 -4.35
CA LEU A 251 -24.21 -1.43 -3.43
C LEU A 251 -24.80 -2.24 -2.27
N VAL A 252 -25.84 -1.71 -1.62
CA VAL A 252 -26.52 -2.39 -0.51
C VAL A 252 -27.12 -3.72 -0.99
N GLY A 253 -27.74 -3.75 -2.16
CA GLY A 253 -28.29 -4.97 -2.76
C GLY A 253 -27.21 -6.04 -2.99
N VAL A 254 -26.11 -5.66 -3.64
CA VAL A 254 -25.00 -6.58 -3.94
C VAL A 254 -24.34 -7.10 -2.67
N LEU A 255 -24.08 -6.25 -1.68
CA LEU A 255 -23.47 -6.70 -0.43
C LEU A 255 -24.41 -7.60 0.40
N ARG A 256 -25.74 -7.43 0.31
CA ARG A 256 -26.69 -8.38 0.91
C ARG A 256 -26.59 -9.74 0.24
N GLU A 257 -26.62 -9.78 -1.09
CA GLU A 257 -26.50 -11.01 -1.88
C GLU A 257 -25.19 -11.75 -1.56
N LEU A 258 -24.07 -11.03 -1.57
CA LEU A 258 -22.76 -11.61 -1.25
C LEU A 258 -22.67 -12.07 0.21
N ALA A 259 -23.22 -11.31 1.16
CA ALA A 259 -23.25 -11.70 2.57
C ALA A 259 -24.11 -12.94 2.82
N ASP A 260 -25.24 -13.08 2.13
CA ASP A 260 -26.11 -14.26 2.22
C ASP A 260 -25.36 -15.50 1.70
N HIS A 261 -24.73 -15.43 0.53
CA HIS A 261 -23.90 -16.52 0.01
C HIS A 261 -22.69 -16.84 0.91
N ALA A 262 -22.01 -15.81 1.43
CA ALA A 262 -20.90 -15.99 2.36
C ALA A 262 -21.34 -16.72 3.64
N ALA A 263 -22.55 -16.45 4.15
CA ALA A 263 -23.08 -17.14 5.32
C ALA A 263 -23.30 -18.64 5.07
N GLU A 264 -23.78 -19.03 3.88
CA GLU A 264 -23.92 -20.43 3.47
C GLU A 264 -22.57 -21.17 3.45
N LEU A 265 -21.51 -20.44 3.11
CA LEU A 265 -20.13 -20.95 3.10
C LEU A 265 -19.41 -20.85 4.46
N GLY A 266 -20.06 -20.30 5.49
CA GLY A 266 -19.46 -20.09 6.81
C GLY A 266 -18.39 -18.97 6.86
N LEU A 267 -18.45 -18.02 5.91
CA LEU A 267 -17.50 -16.93 5.76
C LEU A 267 -18.00 -15.62 6.40
N ARG A 268 -17.06 -14.80 6.85
CA ARG A 268 -17.29 -13.40 7.21
C ARG A 268 -16.80 -12.48 6.10
N LEU A 269 -17.49 -11.36 5.90
CA LEU A 269 -17.12 -10.35 4.92
C LEU A 269 -16.67 -9.06 5.61
N GLY A 270 -15.65 -8.43 5.05
CA GLY A 270 -15.26 -7.06 5.38
C GLY A 270 -15.34 -6.19 4.13
N VAL A 271 -16.28 -5.24 4.10
CA VAL A 271 -16.28 -4.21 3.05
C VAL A 271 -15.26 -3.15 3.43
N GLU A 272 -14.33 -2.88 2.54
CA GLU A 272 -13.27 -1.92 2.76
C GLU A 272 -13.76 -0.48 2.52
N HIS A 273 -13.35 0.45 3.38
CA HIS A 273 -13.47 1.86 3.04
C HIS A 273 -12.32 2.25 2.11
N MET A 274 -12.63 2.99 1.06
CA MET A 274 -11.69 3.32 0.00
C MET A 274 -10.98 4.65 0.27
N GLU A 275 -9.89 4.89 -0.44
CA GLU A 275 -9.16 6.14 -0.36
C GLU A 275 -9.95 7.32 -0.93
N SER A 276 -9.57 8.55 -0.56
CA SER A 276 -10.16 9.77 -1.11
C SER A 276 -9.68 10.03 -2.55
N ARG A 277 -10.16 9.23 -3.50
CA ARG A 277 -9.86 9.31 -4.93
C ARG A 277 -11.13 9.50 -5.75
N GLN A 278 -10.97 10.07 -6.95
CA GLN A 278 -12.06 10.25 -7.89
C GLN A 278 -12.79 8.91 -8.16
N GLY A 279 -14.11 8.92 -7.93
CA GLY A 279 -14.99 7.78 -8.17
C GLY A 279 -15.24 6.92 -6.93
N GLU A 280 -14.37 6.98 -5.92
CA GLU A 280 -14.59 6.31 -4.64
C GLU A 280 -15.64 7.05 -3.81
N TYR A 281 -16.57 6.32 -3.20
CA TYR A 281 -17.74 6.93 -2.53
C TYR A 281 -18.10 6.32 -1.16
N VAL A 282 -17.36 5.31 -0.71
CA VAL A 282 -17.39 4.81 0.67
C VAL A 282 -16.02 5.08 1.28
N VAL A 283 -15.79 6.34 1.67
CA VAL A 283 -14.45 6.84 2.06
C VAL A 283 -14.42 7.20 3.54
N GLN A 284 -15.49 7.83 4.05
CA GLN A 284 -15.60 8.27 5.43
C GLN A 284 -16.08 7.14 6.35
N ALA A 285 -15.66 7.17 7.61
CA ALA A 285 -16.06 6.16 8.60
C ALA A 285 -17.59 6.07 8.74
N GLU A 286 -18.29 7.21 8.72
CA GLU A 286 -19.75 7.28 8.82
C GLU A 286 -20.44 6.65 7.61
N GLN A 287 -19.83 6.74 6.42
CA GLN A 287 -20.35 6.12 5.20
C GLN A 287 -20.23 4.60 5.27
N ALA A 288 -19.07 4.08 5.69
CA ALA A 288 -18.85 2.65 5.87
C ALA A 288 -19.80 2.08 6.95
N ASN A 289 -19.97 2.78 8.06
CA ASN A 289 -20.91 2.41 9.12
C ASN A 289 -22.37 2.43 8.63
N ALA A 290 -22.76 3.47 7.88
CA ALA A 290 -24.10 3.55 7.29
C ALA A 290 -24.34 2.40 6.31
N LEU A 291 -23.32 2.01 5.56
CA LEU A 291 -23.40 0.92 4.59
C LEU A 291 -23.64 -0.42 5.28
N VAL A 292 -22.82 -0.79 6.28
CA VAL A 292 -23.00 -2.06 7.00
C VAL A 292 -24.35 -2.12 7.71
N ARG A 293 -24.79 -1.02 8.33
CA ARG A 293 -26.14 -0.94 8.91
C ARG A 293 -27.24 -1.11 7.88
N ALA A 294 -27.10 -0.51 6.70
CA ALA A 294 -28.08 -0.62 5.62
C ALA A 294 -28.14 -2.05 5.08
N VAL A 295 -26.99 -2.73 4.90
CA VAL A 295 -26.95 -4.15 4.49
C VAL A 295 -27.64 -5.02 5.53
N GLY A 296 -27.35 -4.81 6.81
CA GLY A 296 -28.05 -5.45 7.92
C GLY A 296 -27.84 -6.97 7.97
N ARG A 297 -26.60 -7.42 7.79
CA ARG A 297 -26.20 -8.84 7.88
C ARG A 297 -25.16 -9.04 8.98
N PRO A 298 -25.30 -10.07 9.83
CA PRO A 298 -24.44 -10.25 11.00
C PRO A 298 -23.01 -10.71 10.64
N ASN A 299 -22.83 -11.29 9.45
CA ASN A 299 -21.53 -11.75 8.96
C ASN A 299 -20.79 -10.71 8.10
N LEU A 300 -21.36 -9.52 7.90
CA LEU A 300 -20.69 -8.40 7.22
C LEU A 300 -20.24 -7.35 8.25
N GLY A 301 -18.98 -6.95 8.16
CA GLY A 301 -18.46 -5.76 8.84
C GLY A 301 -17.55 -4.95 7.91
N ILE A 302 -16.66 -4.18 8.52
CA ILE A 302 -15.77 -3.26 7.81
C ILE A 302 -14.33 -3.80 7.82
N THR A 303 -13.68 -3.73 6.66
CA THR A 303 -12.22 -3.79 6.56
C THR A 303 -11.69 -2.36 6.69
N LEU A 304 -10.94 -2.10 7.76
CA LEU A 304 -10.26 -0.83 7.94
C LEU A 304 -8.93 -0.87 7.20
N ASP A 305 -8.70 0.04 6.26
CA ASP A 305 -7.37 0.29 5.69
C ASP A 305 -6.78 1.59 6.25
N VAL A 306 -5.70 1.45 7.03
CA VAL A 306 -5.02 2.59 7.67
C VAL A 306 -4.39 3.56 6.65
N ALA A 307 -3.92 3.08 5.50
CA ALA A 307 -3.42 3.97 4.46
C ALA A 307 -4.56 4.79 3.83
N HIS A 308 -5.77 4.23 3.74
CA HIS A 308 -6.93 4.86 3.11
C HIS A 308 -7.61 5.96 3.93
N ILE A 309 -7.33 6.04 5.24
CA ILE A 309 -7.88 7.10 6.12
C ILE A 309 -7.65 8.49 5.47
N PRO A 310 -8.67 9.34 5.25
CA PRO A 310 -8.48 10.60 4.55
C PRO A 310 -7.40 11.51 5.18
N TRP A 311 -6.57 12.14 4.35
CA TRP A 311 -5.51 13.01 4.86
C TRP A 311 -6.05 14.23 5.61
N GLY A 312 -5.43 14.53 6.74
CA GLY A 312 -5.81 15.65 7.61
C GLY A 312 -6.87 15.30 8.65
N GLN A 313 -7.38 14.06 8.67
CA GLN A 313 -8.22 13.56 9.76
C GLN A 313 -7.38 12.92 10.87
N ASP A 314 -7.90 12.88 12.10
CA ASP A 314 -7.27 12.16 13.21
C ASP A 314 -7.47 10.65 13.02
N GLU A 315 -6.38 9.91 12.81
CA GLU A 315 -6.45 8.48 12.52
C GLU A 315 -7.06 7.70 13.68
N ALA A 316 -6.81 8.11 14.92
CA ALA A 316 -7.31 7.39 16.09
C ALA A 316 -8.81 7.57 16.26
N GLU A 317 -9.33 8.76 15.98
CA GLU A 317 -10.77 9.05 15.94
C GLU A 317 -11.45 8.27 14.83
N PHE A 318 -10.91 8.29 13.61
CA PHE A 318 -11.45 7.53 12.47
C PHE A 318 -11.59 6.04 12.80
N ILE A 319 -10.53 5.43 13.36
CA ILE A 319 -10.52 4.02 13.75
C ILE A 319 -11.56 3.73 14.84
N ARG A 320 -11.73 4.62 15.83
CA ARG A 320 -12.72 4.46 16.90
C ARG A 320 -14.16 4.65 16.41
N THR A 321 -14.37 5.44 15.36
CA THR A 321 -15.68 5.68 14.77
C THR A 321 -16.16 4.46 13.98
N LEU A 322 -15.27 3.72 13.32
CA LEU A 322 -15.64 2.54 12.53
C LEU A 322 -16.22 1.41 13.40
N GLU A 323 -17.40 0.93 13.03
CA GLU A 323 -18.07 -0.16 13.73
C GLU A 323 -19.06 -0.93 12.82
N PRO A 324 -19.02 -2.27 12.78
CA PRO A 324 -18.02 -3.17 13.38
C PRO A 324 -16.81 -3.38 12.46
N VAL A 325 -15.59 -3.14 12.96
CA VAL A 325 -14.35 -3.54 12.27
C VAL A 325 -14.14 -5.04 12.45
N VAL A 326 -13.95 -5.77 11.36
CA VAL A 326 -13.76 -7.24 11.37
C VAL A 326 -12.40 -7.65 10.82
N HIS A 327 -11.74 -6.77 10.09
CA HIS A 327 -10.47 -6.99 9.42
C HIS A 327 -9.71 -5.66 9.28
N VAL A 328 -8.38 -5.71 9.28
CA VAL A 328 -7.55 -4.50 9.20
C VAL A 328 -6.43 -4.69 8.19
N HIS A 329 -6.32 -3.78 7.23
CA HIS A 329 -5.14 -3.57 6.42
C HIS A 329 -4.29 -2.47 7.05
N PHE A 330 -2.99 -2.77 7.23
CA PHE A 330 -2.07 -1.90 7.93
C PHE A 330 -0.82 -1.65 7.08
N SER A 331 -0.74 -0.44 6.55
CA SER A 331 0.42 0.08 5.85
C SER A 331 0.59 1.57 6.13
N ASP A 332 1.75 2.12 5.79
CA ASP A 332 2.02 3.55 5.97
C ASP A 332 1.63 4.30 4.70
N ALA A 333 1.46 5.60 4.80
CA ALA A 333 1.11 6.44 3.67
C ALA A 333 1.61 7.86 3.89
N ASP A 334 1.72 8.63 2.81
CA ASP A 334 1.79 10.09 2.85
C ASP A 334 0.75 10.72 1.92
N ALA A 335 0.68 12.06 1.90
CA ALA A 335 -0.27 12.84 1.11
C ALA A 335 -0.35 12.47 -0.39
N SER A 336 0.69 11.84 -0.92
CA SER A 336 0.86 11.50 -2.32
C SER A 336 0.83 10.01 -2.63
N ARG A 337 1.11 9.15 -1.66
CA ARG A 337 1.30 7.72 -1.89
C ARG A 337 0.79 6.86 -0.73
N LEU A 338 0.03 5.82 -1.10
CA LEU A 338 -0.51 4.79 -0.23
C LEU A 338 0.39 3.55 -0.21
N HIS A 339 0.20 2.69 0.80
CA HIS A 339 0.94 1.44 1.03
C HIS A 339 2.46 1.57 0.95
N LEU A 340 3.00 2.63 1.54
CA LEU A 340 4.43 2.78 1.78
C LEU A 340 4.90 1.75 2.82
N PRO A 341 6.19 1.34 2.77
CA PRO A 341 6.78 0.52 3.82
C PRO A 341 6.62 1.21 5.18
N LEU A 342 6.36 0.42 6.22
CA LEU A 342 6.11 0.96 7.56
C LEU A 342 7.27 1.86 8.02
N GLY A 343 6.94 3.07 8.49
CA GLY A 343 7.89 4.08 8.95
C GLY A 343 8.50 4.94 7.85
N GLN A 344 8.09 4.77 6.58
CA GLN A 344 8.53 5.61 5.46
C GLN A 344 7.48 6.64 5.02
N GLY A 345 6.27 6.56 5.56
CA GLY A 345 5.21 7.55 5.34
C GLY A 345 5.14 8.59 6.44
N ARG A 346 3.94 9.10 6.65
CA ARG A 346 3.60 10.23 7.54
C ARG A 346 2.43 9.93 8.47
N ARG A 347 1.86 8.71 8.45
CA ARG A 347 0.80 8.33 9.40
C ARG A 347 1.35 8.27 10.81
N ASP A 348 0.54 8.68 11.80
CA ASP A 348 0.84 8.41 13.21
C ASP A 348 0.51 6.95 13.54
N LEU A 349 1.40 6.03 13.14
CA LEU A 349 1.22 4.59 13.32
C LEU A 349 1.06 4.20 14.80
N HIS A 350 1.67 4.94 15.74
CA HIS A 350 1.47 4.71 17.18
C HIS A 350 0.04 4.99 17.61
N ARG A 351 -0.54 6.10 17.14
CA ARG A 351 -1.95 6.41 17.39
C ARG A 351 -2.88 5.37 16.78
N CYS A 352 -2.61 4.92 15.56
CA CYS A 352 -3.39 3.86 14.91
C CYS A 352 -3.36 2.57 15.74
N LEU A 353 -2.18 2.10 16.13
CA LEU A 353 -2.03 0.88 16.91
C LEU A 353 -2.67 0.98 18.30
N ARG A 354 -2.60 2.14 18.96
CA ARG A 354 -3.33 2.35 20.23
C ARG A 354 -4.83 2.27 20.05
N ALA A 355 -5.38 2.85 18.98
CA ALA A 355 -6.81 2.77 18.67
C ALA A 355 -7.25 1.33 18.37
N LEU A 356 -6.36 0.51 17.80
CA LEU A 356 -6.56 -0.91 17.56
C LEU A 356 -6.33 -1.81 18.79
N GLY A 357 -5.99 -1.25 19.96
CA GLY A 357 -5.57 -2.06 21.13
C GLY A 357 -6.62 -3.04 21.66
N GLY A 358 -7.92 -2.81 21.37
CA GLY A 358 -9.01 -3.73 21.72
C GLY A 358 -9.43 -4.69 20.61
N PHE A 359 -8.84 -4.58 19.42
CA PHE A 359 -9.19 -5.40 18.28
C PHE A 359 -8.61 -6.82 18.43
N SER A 360 -9.39 -7.84 18.10
CA SER A 360 -9.01 -9.25 18.24
C SER A 360 -9.14 -10.07 16.94
N GLY A 361 -9.22 -9.39 15.79
CA GLY A 361 -9.31 -10.03 14.48
C GLY A 361 -7.95 -10.24 13.82
N CYS A 362 -7.91 -10.04 12.51
CA CYS A 362 -6.70 -10.14 11.69
C CYS A 362 -6.21 -8.73 11.30
N VAL A 363 -4.92 -8.47 11.51
CA VAL A 363 -4.22 -7.27 11.04
C VAL A 363 -3.25 -7.72 9.96
N VAL A 364 -3.47 -7.30 8.73
CA VAL A 364 -2.68 -7.66 7.56
C VAL A 364 -1.70 -6.54 7.26
N LEU A 365 -0.41 -6.87 7.20
CA LEU A 365 0.59 -5.92 6.73
C LEU A 365 0.58 -5.87 5.22
N GLU A 366 0.35 -4.68 4.68
CA GLU A 366 0.23 -4.47 3.25
C GLU A 366 1.44 -3.77 2.63
N GLY A 367 1.52 -3.90 1.31
CA GLY A 367 2.55 -3.34 0.46
C GLY A 367 2.66 -4.15 -0.83
N PHE A 368 3.46 -3.67 -1.77
CA PHE A 368 3.61 -4.33 -3.07
C PHE A 368 5.08 -4.52 -3.41
N SER A 369 5.47 -5.75 -3.76
CA SER A 369 6.82 -6.08 -4.21
C SER A 369 6.78 -7.17 -5.27
N MET A 370 7.39 -6.88 -6.42
CA MET A 370 7.70 -7.87 -7.47
C MET A 370 9.09 -8.48 -7.31
N SER A 371 9.82 -8.14 -6.25
CA SER A 371 11.13 -8.74 -5.98
C SER A 371 10.95 -10.24 -5.66
N PRO A 372 11.85 -11.12 -6.13
CA PRO A 372 11.87 -12.51 -5.68
C PRO A 372 12.32 -12.65 -4.21
N GLY A 373 12.87 -11.60 -3.61
CA GLY A 373 13.22 -11.57 -2.19
C GLY A 373 12.02 -11.26 -1.29
N ASP A 374 12.21 -11.43 0.02
CA ASP A 374 11.21 -11.15 1.06
C ASP A 374 11.54 -9.88 1.88
N GLU A 375 12.38 -8.99 1.33
CA GLU A 375 12.96 -7.87 2.08
C GLU A 375 11.90 -6.90 2.59
N LEU A 376 10.90 -6.57 1.76
CA LEU A 376 9.82 -5.65 2.16
C LEU A 376 8.91 -6.27 3.22
N ALA A 377 8.53 -7.54 3.06
CA ALA A 377 7.74 -8.26 4.05
C ALA A 377 8.47 -8.30 5.40
N ARG A 378 9.76 -8.66 5.39
CA ARG A 378 10.62 -8.67 6.59
C ARG A 378 10.73 -7.29 7.23
N TRP A 379 10.90 -6.24 6.43
CA TRP A 379 10.94 -4.86 6.90
C TRP A 379 9.64 -4.47 7.62
N ASN A 380 8.49 -4.67 6.96
CA ASN A 380 7.19 -4.35 7.53
C ASN A 380 6.93 -5.13 8.81
N LYS A 381 7.23 -6.44 8.84
CA LYS A 381 7.13 -7.26 10.06
C LYS A 381 7.96 -6.67 11.19
N GLY A 382 9.27 -6.47 10.96
CA GLY A 382 10.17 -5.97 12.00
C GLY A 382 9.74 -4.60 12.52
N ARG A 383 9.38 -3.67 11.62
CA ARG A 383 8.94 -2.34 12.04
C ARG A 383 7.61 -2.37 12.79
N PHE A 384 6.69 -3.25 12.41
CA PHE A 384 5.45 -3.44 13.16
C PHE A 384 5.72 -3.92 14.59
N GLU A 385 6.60 -4.91 14.75
CA GLU A 385 6.95 -5.43 16.09
C GLU A 385 7.55 -4.36 16.98
N GLU A 386 8.45 -3.53 16.44
CA GLU A 386 9.02 -2.37 17.15
C GLU A 386 7.93 -1.39 17.59
N LEU A 387 7.06 -0.97 16.66
CA LEU A 387 5.97 -0.04 16.94
C LEU A 387 5.00 -0.60 18.00
N TRP A 388 4.69 -1.90 17.92
CA TRP A 388 3.81 -2.55 18.88
C TRP A 388 4.44 -2.64 20.27
N GLN A 389 5.74 -2.93 20.37
CA GLN A 389 6.49 -2.89 21.63
C GLN A 389 6.45 -1.48 22.25
N GLU A 390 6.74 -0.45 21.46
CA GLU A 390 6.72 0.94 21.90
C GLU A 390 5.32 1.33 22.44
N VAL A 391 4.23 0.88 21.80
CA VAL A 391 2.87 1.12 22.28
C VAL A 391 2.57 0.35 23.58
N ALA A 392 2.98 -0.92 23.66
CA ALA A 392 2.73 -1.76 24.83
C ALA A 392 3.51 -1.31 26.08
N GLU A 393 4.72 -0.77 25.91
CA GLU A 393 5.53 -0.20 27.00
C GLU A 393 4.91 1.07 27.56
N VAL A 394 4.44 1.97 26.68
CA VAL A 394 3.72 3.20 27.09
C VAL A 394 2.44 2.87 27.86
N GLY A 395 1.72 1.82 27.47
CA GLY A 395 0.52 1.35 28.19
C GLY A 395 0.80 0.81 29.60
N ARG A 396 2.01 0.30 29.87
CA ARG A 396 2.44 -0.13 31.21
C ARG A 396 2.97 1.03 32.06
N GLY A 397 3.59 2.04 31.43
CA GLY A 397 4.13 3.22 32.12
C GLY A 397 3.07 4.17 32.70
N SER A 398 1.82 4.09 32.24
CA SER A 398 0.69 4.85 32.79
C SER A 398 0.01 4.18 33.99
N GLN A 399 0.38 2.94 34.33
CA GLN A 399 0.01 2.28 35.58
C GLN A 399 1.14 2.42 36.62
N SER A 400 1.39 3.64 37.08
CA SER A 400 2.19 3.83 38.29
C SER A 400 1.35 3.38 39.50
N PRO A 401 1.83 2.49 40.37
CA PRO A 401 1.10 2.17 41.59
C PRO A 401 1.02 3.45 42.42
N LEU A 402 -0.21 3.92 42.66
CA LEU A 402 -0.48 4.88 43.72
C LEU A 402 0.10 4.31 45.00
N THR A 403 1.26 4.80 45.40
CA THR A 403 1.81 4.60 46.74
C THR A 403 0.75 5.07 47.73
N PRO A 404 0.28 4.21 48.65
CA PRO A 404 -0.60 4.66 49.71
C PRO A 404 0.24 5.53 50.64
N HIS A 405 0.10 6.85 50.55
CA HIS A 405 0.56 7.75 51.60
C HIS A 405 -0.40 7.62 52.78
N GLY A 406 -0.11 6.65 53.65
CA GLY A 406 -0.53 6.67 55.04
C GLY A 406 0.54 7.35 55.89
N ARG A 407 0.21 8.51 56.45
CA ARG A 407 0.15 8.79 57.89
C ARG A 407 -0.35 10.19 58.14
#